data_AF-A0A7S1MS08-F1
#
_entry.id   AF-A0A7S1MS08-F1
#
_cell.length_a   1.000
_cell.length_b   1.000
_cell.length_c   1.000
_cell.angle_alpha   90.00
_cell.angle_beta   90.00
_cell.angle_gamma   90.00
#
_symmetry.space_group_name_H-M   'P 1'
#
loop_
_entity.id
_entity.type
_entity.pdbx_description
1 polymer ?
#
loop_
_entity_poly.entity_id
_entity_poly.type
_entity_poly.pdbx_seq_one_letter_code
_entity_poly.pdbx_strand_id
1 'polypeptide(L)'
;NSFCTLLTTVAHTMSAASKPAQRRVILSTSGGKDSSYTLLQLRSGKGGPCAVVGAVSTASEAFGRTSTHGTRKELVEAQCAAMGVPLATVNIAASPTTGTSETSPATATTTTVDSYMRQFVEGAVTLAAHDQVRASHVAFGDLFLADLRHTREEALQRWGAAPGGSKAPLLEPMFPLWFGREEDSAAVRTARSQQLARAIIDSGIVAVVIAVDATLFDDPSGTGGAAGSPKSRSGWGPPGGGTAGPECLLGRVYDEELLRDLPPWADPCGENGEFQTFVVDGPDALFPFPRRLVDDESDEHDAKDAGDAGGGRAGGGRALPAGVVDGAVPVRLGERVRRGDTWYVDVTLFDPSSHEDPASPLRRPADMTTVPRTVFISASKLVHTYKDDDRAEVMDDAVFFFGSKRAWVFPETPEERRESLRQPTRYLEFPEEFKQLILAKERQGLVAWLKPECSYKRVSKFFEGLGYRPLCLDKAFWCETFDARRDGQFVRSGEAVWRNIALGEHDYGATMELVYQSNPELLRPVL
;
A
#
# COMPACT_ATOMS: atom_id res chain seq x y z
N ASN A 1 5.11 -77.20 29.54
CA ASN A 1 6.31 -77.10 28.67
C ASN A 1 5.85 -76.59 27.32
N SER A 2 5.80 -75.28 27.09
CA SER A 2 6.90 -74.30 26.98
C SER A 2 7.22 -74.07 25.50
N PHE A 3 7.06 -72.85 24.96
CA PHE A 3 7.95 -71.68 25.08
C PHE A 3 9.23 -71.79 24.24
N CYS A 4 9.63 -70.66 23.63
CA CYS A 4 10.91 -70.39 22.93
C CYS A 4 11.10 -70.98 21.50
N THR A 5 11.69 -70.29 20.51
CA THR A 5 12.19 -68.90 20.43
C THR A 5 12.62 -68.52 18.98
N LEU A 6 12.15 -67.34 18.48
CA LEU A 6 12.75 -66.41 17.46
C LEU A 6 13.30 -66.92 16.10
N LEU A 7 13.57 -66.10 15.06
CA LEU A 7 13.01 -64.88 14.41
C LEU A 7 13.97 -64.52 13.24
N THR A 8 13.55 -63.75 12.22
CA THR A 8 14.41 -63.16 11.12
C THR A 8 15.10 -64.20 10.21
N THR A 9 15.13 -64.15 8.87
CA THR A 9 15.24 -63.10 7.83
C THR A 9 14.83 -63.84 6.51
N VAL A 10 14.03 -63.38 5.54
CA VAL A 10 14.21 -62.25 4.61
C VAL A 10 12.82 -61.88 4.08
N ALA A 11 12.25 -60.79 4.57
CA ALA A 11 11.04 -60.16 4.03
C ALA A 11 11.28 -58.63 3.96
N HIS A 12 12.42 -58.25 3.40
CA HIS A 12 12.95 -56.89 3.33
C HIS A 12 13.76 -56.72 2.04
N THR A 13 13.10 -56.41 0.92
CA THR A 13 13.61 -55.57 -0.19
C THR A 13 12.55 -55.42 -1.28
N MET A 14 11.39 -54.88 -0.91
CA MET A 14 10.65 -53.88 -1.70
C MET A 14 9.92 -53.00 -0.70
N SER A 15 10.73 -52.26 0.08
CA SER A 15 10.21 -51.07 0.73
C SER A 15 9.69 -50.18 -0.38
N ALA A 16 8.37 -50.01 -0.44
CA ALA A 16 7.79 -48.85 -1.07
C ALA A 16 8.39 -47.67 -0.31
N ALA A 17 9.42 -47.04 -0.89
CA ALA A 17 10.01 -45.84 -0.35
C ALA A 17 8.89 -44.81 -0.28
N SER A 18 8.31 -44.64 0.92
CA SER A 18 7.35 -43.60 1.18
C SER A 18 8.01 -42.32 0.72
N LYS A 19 7.37 -41.61 -0.22
CA LYS A 19 7.85 -40.28 -0.62
C LYS A 19 8.08 -39.50 0.68
N PRO A 20 9.30 -38.99 0.93
CA PRO A 20 9.60 -38.32 2.20
C PRO A 20 8.54 -37.27 2.43
N ALA A 21 7.90 -37.31 3.60
CA ALA A 21 6.71 -36.53 3.89
C ALA A 21 7.02 -35.03 3.65
N GLN A 22 6.43 -34.48 2.59
CA GLN A 22 6.73 -33.15 2.12
C GLN A 22 6.30 -32.14 3.18
N ARG A 23 7.23 -31.36 3.72
CA ARG A 23 6.94 -30.33 4.74
C ARG A 23 5.93 -29.35 4.18
N ARG A 24 4.81 -29.13 4.86
CA ARG A 24 3.77 -28.19 4.43
C ARG A 24 4.00 -26.85 5.15
N VAL A 25 4.35 -25.83 4.38
CA VAL A 25 4.93 -24.58 4.86
C VAL A 25 3.98 -23.42 4.58
N ILE A 26 3.75 -22.57 5.58
CA ILE A 26 3.17 -21.22 5.40
C ILE A 26 4.32 -20.23 5.25
N LEU A 27 4.25 -19.33 4.28
CA LEU A 27 5.23 -18.24 4.12
C LEU A 27 4.80 -16.99 4.92
N SER A 28 5.68 -16.45 5.76
CA SER A 28 5.53 -15.07 6.24
C SER A 28 5.94 -14.10 5.14
N THR A 29 5.02 -13.24 4.68
CA THR A 29 5.27 -12.34 3.54
C THR A 29 4.86 -10.90 3.82
N SER A 30 5.65 -9.97 3.28
CA SER A 30 5.37 -8.53 3.27
C SER A 30 5.30 -7.92 1.86
N GLY A 31 5.53 -8.74 0.83
CA GLY A 31 5.74 -8.30 -0.54
C GLY A 31 7.19 -7.98 -0.90
N GLY A 32 8.11 -7.96 0.07
CA GLY A 32 9.52 -7.57 -0.12
C GLY A 32 10.45 -8.69 -0.58
N LYS A 33 11.61 -8.29 -1.11
CA LYS A 33 12.61 -9.16 -1.76
C LYS A 33 12.97 -10.41 -0.95
N ASP A 34 13.11 -10.29 0.37
CA ASP A 34 13.60 -11.38 1.23
C ASP A 34 12.53 -12.47 1.41
N SER A 35 11.27 -12.06 1.55
CA SER A 35 10.13 -12.99 1.58
C SER A 35 9.90 -13.69 0.22
N SER A 36 10.07 -12.96 -0.88
CA SER A 36 9.96 -13.52 -2.24
C SER A 36 11.13 -14.46 -2.59
N TYR A 37 12.36 -14.11 -2.18
CA TYR A 37 13.52 -14.97 -2.36
C TYR A 37 13.46 -16.21 -1.46
N THR A 38 12.88 -16.08 -0.25
CA THR A 38 12.52 -17.22 0.60
C THR A 38 11.59 -18.19 -0.12
N LEU A 39 10.51 -17.70 -0.73
CA LEU A 39 9.60 -18.52 -1.54
C LEU A 39 10.34 -19.24 -2.68
N LEU A 40 11.24 -18.54 -3.37
CA LEU A 40 12.04 -19.11 -4.45
C LEU A 40 13.00 -20.21 -3.95
N GLN A 41 13.68 -20.02 -2.81
CA GLN A 41 14.53 -21.07 -2.22
C GLN A 41 13.71 -22.30 -1.82
N LEU A 42 12.53 -22.11 -1.20
CA LEU A 42 11.64 -23.22 -0.83
C LEU A 42 11.21 -24.03 -2.07
N ARG A 43 10.78 -23.36 -3.14
CA ARG A 43 10.37 -24.02 -4.40
C ARG A 43 11.51 -24.74 -5.10
N SER A 44 12.76 -24.29 -4.94
CA SER A 44 13.94 -24.98 -5.48
C SER A 44 14.25 -26.33 -4.81
N GLY A 45 13.62 -26.64 -3.67
CA GLY A 45 13.90 -27.86 -2.90
C GLY A 45 15.22 -27.84 -2.11
N LYS A 46 15.97 -26.74 -2.12
CA LYS A 46 17.11 -26.51 -1.23
C LYS A 46 16.62 -26.60 0.23
N GLY A 47 17.25 -27.46 1.03
CA GLY A 47 16.83 -27.75 2.41
C GLY A 47 15.81 -28.89 2.55
N GLY A 48 15.38 -29.51 1.45
CA GLY A 48 14.56 -30.73 1.44
C GLY A 48 13.17 -30.55 0.80
N PRO A 49 12.38 -31.64 0.71
CA PRO A 49 11.07 -31.61 0.08
C PRO A 49 10.07 -30.79 0.91
N CYS A 50 9.69 -29.62 0.42
CA CYS A 50 8.65 -28.79 1.00
C CYS A 50 7.60 -28.38 -0.05
N ALA A 51 6.41 -28.00 0.44
CA ALA A 51 5.33 -27.39 -0.33
C ALA A 51 4.94 -26.11 0.41
N VAL A 52 5.00 -24.97 -0.26
CA VAL A 52 4.38 -23.75 0.25
C VAL A 52 2.88 -23.84 -0.03
N VAL A 53 2.08 -23.94 1.03
CA VAL A 53 0.63 -24.24 0.98
C VAL A 53 -0.24 -23.03 1.29
N GLY A 54 0.39 -21.92 1.65
CA GLY A 54 -0.24 -20.62 1.89
C GLY A 54 0.80 -19.59 2.35
N ALA A 55 0.35 -18.36 2.51
CA ALA A 55 1.12 -17.27 3.08
C ALA A 55 0.28 -16.53 4.13
N VAL A 56 0.96 -15.88 5.06
CA VAL A 56 0.37 -14.96 6.04
C VAL A 56 1.06 -13.61 5.88
N SER A 57 0.27 -12.56 5.80
CA SER A 57 0.73 -11.17 5.91
C SER A 57 -0.11 -10.43 6.95
N THR A 58 0.49 -9.45 7.59
CA THR A 58 -0.15 -8.62 8.61
C THR A 58 -0.37 -7.21 8.08
N ALA A 59 -1.60 -6.72 8.13
CA ALA A 59 -1.96 -5.37 7.73
C ALA A 59 -2.51 -4.58 8.93
N SER A 60 -2.15 -3.31 9.06
CA SER A 60 -2.75 -2.38 10.01
C SER A 60 -4.20 -2.11 9.59
N GLU A 61 -5.13 -2.38 10.51
CA GLU A 61 -6.57 -2.20 10.30
C GLU A 61 -6.94 -0.75 9.91
N ALA A 62 -6.25 0.24 10.49
CA ALA A 62 -6.50 1.66 10.26
C ALA A 62 -6.02 2.19 8.89
N PHE A 63 -5.18 1.46 8.16
CA PHE A 63 -4.53 1.99 6.94
C PHE A 63 -4.51 1.04 5.75
N GLY A 64 -5.01 -0.19 5.88
CA GLY A 64 -4.98 -1.18 4.79
C GLY A 64 -3.57 -1.49 4.26
N ARG A 65 -2.54 -1.32 5.09
CA ARG A 65 -1.11 -1.39 4.75
C ARG A 65 -0.38 -2.35 5.67
N THR A 66 0.65 -3.03 5.19
CA THR A 66 1.41 -4.00 5.98
C THR A 66 2.08 -3.34 7.18
N SER A 67 1.88 -3.88 8.39
CA SER A 67 2.22 -3.17 9.64
C SER A 67 3.71 -2.90 9.82
N THR A 68 4.58 -3.67 9.16
CA THR A 68 6.04 -3.51 9.21
C THR A 68 6.59 -2.75 7.99
N HIS A 69 5.84 -2.66 6.89
CA HIS A 69 6.37 -2.18 5.61
C HIS A 69 5.58 -1.09 4.88
N GLY A 70 4.40 -0.71 5.37
CA GLY A 70 3.58 0.35 4.75
C GLY A 70 3.04 0.01 3.35
N THR A 71 3.32 -1.19 2.82
CA THR A 71 2.86 -1.69 1.53
C THR A 71 1.35 -1.91 1.57
N ARG A 72 0.60 -1.42 0.57
CA ARG A 72 -0.85 -1.63 0.52
C ARG A 72 -1.20 -3.12 0.45
N LYS A 73 -2.23 -3.55 1.20
CA LYS A 73 -2.72 -4.93 1.25
C LYS A 73 -3.01 -5.50 -0.13
N GLU A 74 -3.68 -4.73 -0.98
CA GLU A 74 -4.03 -5.06 -2.36
C GLU A 74 -2.81 -5.47 -3.23
N LEU A 75 -1.64 -4.86 -2.99
CA LEU A 75 -0.40 -5.20 -3.70
C LEU A 75 0.12 -6.59 -3.27
N VAL A 76 0.07 -6.89 -1.98
CA VAL A 76 0.54 -8.19 -1.44
C VAL A 76 -0.43 -9.31 -1.83
N GLU A 77 -1.74 -9.02 -1.86
CA GLU A 77 -2.76 -9.93 -2.40
C GLU A 77 -2.53 -10.22 -3.89
N ALA A 78 -2.34 -9.20 -4.72
CA ALA A 78 -2.05 -9.36 -6.15
C ALA A 78 -0.73 -10.10 -6.39
N GLN A 79 0.32 -9.80 -5.61
CA GLN A 79 1.60 -10.50 -5.69
C GLN A 79 1.46 -11.97 -5.31
N CYS A 80 0.78 -12.30 -4.20
CA CYS A 80 0.57 -13.69 -3.79
C CYS A 80 -0.30 -14.46 -4.81
N ALA A 81 -1.29 -13.79 -5.43
CA ALA A 81 -2.07 -14.35 -6.52
C ALA A 81 -1.19 -14.65 -7.75
N ALA A 82 -0.36 -13.71 -8.20
CA ALA A 82 0.57 -13.89 -9.31
C ALA A 82 1.65 -14.96 -9.03
N MET A 83 2.05 -15.11 -7.76
CA MET A 83 2.93 -16.19 -7.30
C MET A 83 2.21 -17.54 -7.18
N GLY A 84 0.88 -17.59 -7.15
CA GLY A 84 0.11 -18.82 -6.91
C GLY A 84 0.19 -19.34 -5.47
N VAL A 85 0.24 -18.44 -4.49
CA VAL A 85 0.24 -18.76 -3.06
C VAL A 85 -1.02 -18.17 -2.40
N PRO A 86 -1.91 -18.99 -1.80
CA PRO A 86 -3.08 -18.48 -1.08
C PRO A 86 -2.66 -17.61 0.11
N LEU A 87 -3.11 -16.36 0.16
CA LEU A 87 -2.78 -15.41 1.22
C LEU A 87 -3.90 -15.31 2.27
N ALA A 88 -3.55 -15.45 3.54
CA ALA A 88 -4.36 -14.96 4.66
C ALA A 88 -3.81 -13.62 5.15
N THR A 89 -4.67 -12.60 5.22
CA THR A 89 -4.30 -11.32 5.84
C THR A 89 -4.82 -11.26 7.27
N VAL A 90 -3.92 -11.07 8.23
CA VAL A 90 -4.26 -10.74 9.62
C VAL A 90 -4.36 -9.22 9.72
N ASN A 91 -5.57 -8.71 10.00
CA ASN A 91 -5.73 -7.31 10.37
C ASN A 91 -5.26 -7.13 11.82
N ILE A 92 -4.32 -6.22 12.03
CA ILE A 92 -3.80 -5.86 13.35
C ILE A 92 -4.45 -4.55 13.79
N ALA A 93 -5.19 -4.63 14.88
CA ALA A 93 -5.80 -3.47 15.54
C ALA A 93 -4.73 -2.44 15.91
N ALA A 94 -5.01 -1.15 15.68
CA ALA A 94 -4.09 -0.08 16.02
C ALA A 94 -3.84 -0.02 17.54
N SER A 95 -2.57 0.01 17.95
CA SER A 95 -2.20 0.24 19.35
C SER A 95 -2.57 1.68 19.73
N PRO A 96 -3.31 1.91 20.83
CA PRO A 96 -3.81 3.24 21.17
C PRO A 96 -2.66 4.15 21.61
N THR A 97 -2.19 5.01 20.70
CA THR A 97 -1.11 5.97 20.97
C THR A 97 -1.62 7.40 20.81
N THR A 98 -2.34 7.90 21.82
CA THR A 98 -1.92 9.01 22.71
C THR A 98 -3.11 9.56 23.50
N GLY A 99 -3.27 9.09 24.74
CA GLY A 99 -3.97 9.78 25.81
C GLY A 99 -3.05 9.79 27.03
N THR A 100 -2.88 10.93 27.68
CA THR A 100 -1.81 11.16 28.68
C THR A 100 -1.81 10.16 29.85
N SER A 101 -0.70 9.42 30.00
CA SER A 101 -0.28 8.83 31.28
C SER A 101 1.23 8.56 31.27
N GLU A 102 1.92 8.93 32.35
CA GLU A 102 3.37 8.78 32.51
C GLU A 102 3.75 7.32 32.83
N THR A 103 3.84 6.47 31.81
CA THR A 103 4.44 5.12 31.93
C THR A 103 5.70 4.99 31.09
N SER A 104 6.69 4.29 31.66
CA SER A 104 8.07 4.22 31.15
C SER A 104 8.15 3.77 29.68
N PRO A 105 8.97 4.42 28.84
CA PRO A 105 9.05 4.12 27.40
C PRO A 105 9.53 2.69 27.09
N ALA A 106 10.16 1.99 28.04
CA ALA A 106 10.57 0.60 27.87
C ALA A 106 9.40 -0.41 27.92
N THR A 107 8.23 -0.04 28.47
CA THR A 107 7.11 -0.98 28.67
C THR A 107 6.10 -0.95 27.52
N ALA A 108 5.91 0.22 26.88
CA ALA A 108 4.92 0.41 25.81
C ALA A 108 5.30 -0.29 24.49
N THR A 109 6.60 -0.31 24.15
CA THR A 109 7.13 -0.94 22.93
C THR A 109 6.91 -2.46 22.96
N THR A 110 7.24 -3.09 24.09
CA THR A 110 7.09 -4.54 24.32
C THR A 110 5.65 -4.99 24.16
N THR A 111 4.68 -4.25 24.71
CA THR A 111 3.24 -4.58 24.59
C THR A 111 2.74 -4.54 23.13
N THR A 112 3.27 -3.63 22.31
CA THR A 112 2.87 -3.52 20.90
C THR A 112 3.47 -4.63 20.04
N VAL A 113 4.74 -5.01 20.28
CA VAL A 113 5.39 -6.14 19.58
C VAL A 113 4.78 -7.49 19.99
N ASP A 114 4.50 -7.70 21.29
CA ASP A 114 3.78 -8.90 21.76
C ASP A 114 2.40 -9.02 21.09
N SER A 115 1.65 -7.92 21.01
CA SER A 115 0.33 -7.89 20.36
C SER A 115 0.42 -8.21 18.86
N TYR A 116 1.41 -7.65 18.16
CA TYR A 116 1.67 -7.94 16.75
C TYR A 116 2.00 -9.43 16.53
N MET A 117 2.99 -9.95 17.27
CA MET A 117 3.47 -11.32 17.09
C MET A 117 2.39 -12.34 17.47
N ARG A 118 1.59 -12.04 18.50
CA ARG A 118 0.44 -12.86 18.88
C ARG A 118 -0.58 -12.96 17.74
N GLN A 119 -1.02 -11.83 17.19
CA GLN A 119 -2.02 -11.83 16.12
C GLN A 119 -1.50 -12.53 14.85
N PHE A 120 -0.22 -12.32 14.49
CA PHE A 120 0.45 -13.06 13.42
C PHE A 120 0.40 -14.58 13.67
N VAL A 121 0.80 -15.04 14.87
CA VAL A 121 0.85 -16.47 15.20
C VAL A 121 -0.55 -17.09 15.27
N GLU A 122 -1.53 -16.41 15.88
CA GLU A 122 -2.93 -16.88 15.94
C GLU A 122 -3.53 -17.03 14.52
N GLY A 123 -3.24 -16.07 13.62
CA GLY A 123 -3.63 -16.16 12.20
C GLY A 123 -2.92 -17.29 11.45
N ALA A 124 -1.62 -17.47 11.68
CA ALA A 124 -0.84 -18.55 11.08
C ALA A 124 -1.29 -19.94 11.56
N VAL A 125 -1.58 -20.11 12.85
CA VAL A 125 -2.17 -21.33 13.42
C VAL A 125 -3.54 -21.61 12.83
N THR A 126 -4.38 -20.59 12.68
CA THR A 126 -5.72 -20.72 12.08
C THR A 126 -5.63 -21.18 10.64
N LEU A 127 -4.74 -20.58 9.83
CA LEU A 127 -4.49 -21.01 8.45
C LEU A 127 -3.90 -22.43 8.42
N ALA A 128 -2.97 -22.76 9.31
CA ALA A 128 -2.30 -24.06 9.38
C ALA A 128 -3.27 -25.20 9.70
N ALA A 129 -4.21 -24.97 10.62
CA ALA A 129 -5.21 -25.95 11.04
C ALA A 129 -6.29 -26.20 9.98
N HIS A 130 -6.46 -25.31 8.99
CA HIS A 130 -7.46 -25.48 7.95
C HIS A 130 -7.24 -26.75 7.12
N ASP A 131 -8.30 -27.54 6.88
CA ASP A 131 -8.20 -28.90 6.34
C ASP A 131 -7.52 -29.00 4.96
N GLN A 132 -7.64 -27.97 4.14
CA GLN A 132 -6.99 -27.90 2.83
C GLN A 132 -5.51 -27.48 2.92
N VAL A 133 -5.13 -26.80 4.00
CA VAL A 133 -3.78 -26.26 4.20
C VAL A 133 -2.93 -27.25 4.98
N ARG A 134 -3.35 -27.66 6.18
CA ARG A 134 -2.64 -28.62 7.06
C ARG A 134 -1.13 -28.38 7.09
N ALA A 135 -0.74 -27.16 7.44
CA ALA A 135 0.67 -26.77 7.53
C ALA A 135 1.30 -27.28 8.83
N SER A 136 2.59 -27.54 8.78
CA SER A 136 3.43 -27.99 9.90
C SER A 136 4.54 -27.01 10.23
N HIS A 137 4.85 -26.07 9.34
CA HIS A 137 5.97 -25.13 9.47
C HIS A 137 5.56 -23.73 9.01
N VAL A 138 6.19 -22.70 9.57
CA VAL A 138 6.13 -21.33 9.05
C VAL A 138 7.54 -20.86 8.67
N ALA A 139 7.68 -20.36 7.44
CA ALA A 139 8.95 -19.87 6.91
C ALA A 139 9.04 -18.35 7.00
N PHE A 140 10.21 -17.89 7.44
CA PHE A 140 10.55 -16.49 7.64
C PHE A 140 11.77 -16.11 6.80
N GLY A 141 11.75 -14.90 6.23
CA GLY A 141 12.84 -14.35 5.41
C GLY A 141 13.93 -13.62 6.20
N ASP A 142 14.16 -13.98 7.46
CA ASP A 142 15.12 -13.29 8.34
C ASP A 142 16.55 -13.73 8.03
N LEU A 143 17.50 -12.79 8.10
CA LEU A 143 18.85 -12.99 7.58
C LEU A 143 19.86 -13.23 8.69
N PHE A 144 19.96 -12.32 9.66
CA PHE A 144 20.95 -12.44 10.74
C PHE A 144 20.59 -11.80 12.08
N LEU A 145 19.48 -11.06 12.21
CA LEU A 145 19.09 -10.45 13.49
C LEU A 145 18.61 -11.51 14.50
N ALA A 146 19.50 -11.89 15.44
CA ALA A 146 19.26 -12.94 16.44
C ALA A 146 18.03 -12.65 17.30
N ASP A 147 17.87 -11.40 17.76
CA ASP A 147 16.76 -10.99 18.61
C ASP A 147 15.41 -11.13 17.89
N LEU A 148 15.35 -10.79 16.59
CA LEU A 148 14.14 -10.94 15.77
C LEU A 148 13.77 -12.41 15.57
N ARG A 149 14.77 -13.26 15.29
CA ARG A 149 14.59 -14.70 15.19
C ARG A 149 14.11 -15.31 16.50
N HIS A 150 14.76 -14.99 17.62
CA HIS A 150 14.38 -15.47 18.96
C HIS A 150 12.95 -15.08 19.30
N THR A 151 12.58 -13.80 19.06
CA THR A 151 11.21 -13.30 19.26
C THR A 151 10.17 -14.13 18.50
N ARG A 152 10.47 -14.59 17.28
CA ARG A 152 9.57 -15.43 16.47
C ARG A 152 9.50 -16.87 16.96
N GLU A 153 10.63 -17.44 17.38
CA GLU A 153 10.70 -18.77 17.99
C GLU A 153 9.91 -18.81 19.31
N GLU A 154 10.06 -17.80 20.18
CA GLU A 154 9.29 -17.64 21.42
C GLU A 154 7.80 -17.41 21.18
N ALA A 155 7.42 -16.56 20.22
CA ALA A 155 6.02 -16.31 19.88
C ALA A 155 5.30 -17.58 19.42
N LEU A 156 5.96 -18.42 18.60
CA LEU A 156 5.44 -19.73 18.19
C LEU A 156 5.37 -20.72 19.36
N GLN A 157 6.37 -20.73 20.25
CA GLN A 157 6.33 -21.59 21.44
C GLN A 157 5.22 -21.17 22.44
N ARG A 158 4.88 -19.88 22.49
CA ARG A 158 3.89 -19.29 23.41
C ARG A 158 2.45 -19.32 22.90
N TRP A 159 2.25 -19.10 21.60
CA TRP A 159 0.91 -18.98 20.98
C TRP A 159 0.66 -19.94 19.81
N GLY A 160 1.68 -20.65 19.33
CA GLY A 160 1.59 -21.54 18.16
C GLY A 160 0.85 -22.86 18.39
N ALA A 161 0.28 -23.10 19.57
CA ALA A 161 -0.44 -24.33 19.90
C ALA A 161 -1.75 -24.47 19.11
N ALA A 162 -2.10 -25.69 18.72
CA ALA A 162 -3.37 -25.95 18.03
C ALA A 162 -4.59 -25.63 18.92
N PRO A 163 -5.71 -25.14 18.35
CA PRO A 163 -6.97 -24.97 19.07
C PRO A 163 -7.41 -26.30 19.69
N GLY A 164 -7.43 -26.37 21.03
CA GLY A 164 -7.70 -27.62 21.77
C GLY A 164 -6.63 -28.03 22.79
N GLY A 165 -5.52 -27.31 22.93
CA GLY A 165 -4.66 -27.40 24.12
C GLY A 165 -3.51 -28.40 24.09
N SER A 166 -2.95 -28.70 22.92
CA SER A 166 -1.63 -29.35 22.84
C SER A 166 -0.56 -28.45 23.49
N LYS A 167 0.39 -29.04 24.22
CA LYS A 167 1.58 -28.32 24.73
C LYS A 167 2.65 -28.07 23.65
N ALA A 168 2.60 -28.81 22.54
CA ALA A 168 3.52 -28.62 21.42
C ALA A 168 2.91 -27.64 20.40
N PRO A 169 3.71 -26.73 19.82
CA PRO A 169 3.25 -25.85 18.74
C PRO A 169 2.83 -26.68 17.51
N LEU A 170 1.81 -26.20 16.79
CA LEU A 170 1.35 -26.72 15.50
C LEU A 170 2.34 -26.41 14.37
N LEU A 171 3.08 -25.31 14.52
CA LEU A 171 3.99 -24.77 13.51
C LEU A 171 5.42 -24.71 14.04
N GLU A 172 6.33 -25.42 13.36
CA GLU A 172 7.77 -25.27 13.56
C GLU A 172 8.31 -24.05 12.77
N PRO A 173 9.17 -23.20 13.36
CA PRO A 173 9.80 -22.10 12.65
C PRO A 173 10.85 -22.60 11.65
N MET A 174 10.98 -21.90 10.52
CA MET A 174 12.01 -22.18 9.53
C MET A 174 12.56 -20.87 8.94
N PHE A 175 13.89 -20.76 8.84
CA PHE A 175 14.57 -19.54 8.38
C PHE A 175 15.49 -19.85 7.18
N PRO A 176 14.97 -19.97 5.95
CA PRO A 176 15.74 -20.49 4.81
C PRO A 176 16.90 -19.61 4.35
N LEU A 177 16.90 -18.32 4.73
CA LEU A 177 17.95 -17.35 4.39
C LEU A 177 18.94 -17.09 5.54
N TRP A 178 18.75 -17.75 6.69
CA TRP A 178 19.50 -17.46 7.90
C TRP A 178 20.99 -17.75 7.74
N PHE A 179 21.82 -16.73 7.94
CA PHE A 179 23.27 -16.83 7.97
C PHE A 179 23.93 -16.23 9.21
N GLY A 180 23.16 -15.67 10.15
CA GLY A 180 23.68 -15.12 11.41
C GLY A 180 24.31 -16.17 12.32
N ARG A 181 25.49 -15.87 12.85
CA ARG A 181 26.12 -16.59 13.97
C ARG A 181 26.58 -15.59 15.02
N GLU A 182 26.55 -16.00 16.29
CA GLU A 182 26.90 -15.13 17.43
C GLU A 182 28.36 -14.66 17.35
N GLU A 183 29.25 -15.50 16.84
CA GLU A 183 30.68 -15.22 16.70
C GLU A 183 31.06 -14.35 15.47
N ASP A 184 30.12 -14.04 14.58
CA ASP A 184 30.42 -13.23 13.39
C ASP A 184 30.70 -11.76 13.75
N SER A 185 31.73 -11.18 13.13
CA SER A 185 31.94 -9.73 13.20
C SER A 185 30.96 -8.98 12.29
N ALA A 186 30.78 -7.67 12.52
CA ALA A 186 29.96 -6.83 11.65
C ALA A 186 30.41 -6.91 10.18
N ALA A 187 31.71 -6.90 9.91
CA ALA A 187 32.26 -7.04 8.56
C ALA A 187 31.92 -8.39 7.90
N VAL A 188 31.90 -9.49 8.68
CA VAL A 188 31.49 -10.81 8.17
C VAL A 188 30.00 -10.84 7.86
N ARG A 189 29.15 -10.21 8.70
CA ARG A 189 27.72 -10.06 8.40
C ARG A 189 27.49 -9.22 7.14
N THR A 190 28.12 -8.06 7.00
CA THR A 190 28.04 -7.21 5.80
C THR A 190 28.47 -7.96 4.54
N ALA A 191 29.55 -8.74 4.60
CA ALA A 191 30.02 -9.53 3.46
C ALA A 191 29.03 -10.64 3.06
N ARG A 192 28.39 -11.32 4.02
CA ARG A 192 27.33 -12.32 3.74
C ARG A 192 26.04 -11.66 3.24
N SER A 193 25.68 -10.50 3.78
CA SER A 193 24.56 -9.69 3.30
C SER A 193 24.79 -9.25 1.85
N GLN A 194 26.00 -8.77 1.51
CA GLN A 194 26.36 -8.45 0.13
C GLN A 194 26.31 -9.68 -0.80
N GLN A 195 26.73 -10.86 -0.34
CA GLN A 195 26.60 -12.10 -1.09
C GLN A 195 25.13 -12.48 -1.33
N LEU A 196 24.27 -12.32 -0.32
CA LEU A 196 22.83 -12.58 -0.45
C LEU A 196 22.15 -11.57 -1.37
N ALA A 197 22.48 -10.29 -1.24
CA ALA A 197 21.95 -9.22 -2.09
C ALA A 197 22.20 -9.51 -3.58
N ARG A 198 23.42 -9.93 -3.93
CA ARG A 198 23.75 -10.42 -5.27
C ARG A 198 22.97 -11.67 -5.66
N ALA A 199 22.87 -12.67 -4.78
CA ALA A 199 22.11 -13.88 -5.06
C ALA A 199 20.61 -13.63 -5.29
N ILE A 200 20.03 -12.59 -4.68
CA ILE A 200 18.66 -12.12 -4.96
C ILE A 200 18.59 -11.53 -6.38
N ILE A 201 19.52 -10.64 -6.75
CA ILE A 201 19.59 -10.03 -8.09
C ILE A 201 19.81 -11.10 -9.18
N ASP A 202 20.81 -11.97 -8.99
CA ASP A 202 21.17 -13.07 -9.90
C ASP A 202 20.03 -14.10 -10.07
N SER A 203 19.09 -14.17 -9.11
CA SER A 203 17.91 -15.02 -9.23
C SER A 203 16.84 -14.47 -10.18
N GLY A 204 17.01 -13.25 -10.68
CA GLY A 204 16.08 -12.56 -11.57
C GLY A 204 14.92 -11.88 -10.86
N ILE A 205 14.94 -11.76 -9.52
CA ILE A 205 13.91 -11.03 -8.77
C ILE A 205 14.01 -9.53 -9.09
N VAL A 206 12.92 -8.95 -9.60
CA VAL A 206 12.80 -7.52 -9.84
C VAL A 206 12.08 -6.89 -8.64
N ALA A 207 12.85 -6.25 -7.78
CA ALA A 207 12.32 -5.50 -6.63
C ALA A 207 12.54 -4.00 -6.80
N VAL A 208 11.63 -3.18 -6.29
CA VAL A 208 11.70 -1.71 -6.31
C VAL A 208 11.78 -1.20 -4.87
N VAL A 209 12.63 -0.20 -4.59
CA VAL A 209 12.73 0.44 -3.28
C VAL A 209 11.49 1.30 -3.01
N ILE A 210 10.70 0.93 -2.00
CA ILE A 210 9.43 1.57 -1.65
C ILE A 210 9.48 2.46 -0.40
N ALA A 211 10.46 2.23 0.48
CA ALA A 211 10.68 3.03 1.69
C ALA A 211 12.17 3.16 1.99
N VAL A 212 12.59 4.26 2.60
CA VAL A 212 13.97 4.57 3.03
C VAL A 212 13.93 5.33 4.35
N ASP A 213 14.59 4.84 5.39
CA ASP A 213 14.75 5.61 6.63
C ASP A 213 15.93 6.57 6.50
N ALA A 214 15.68 7.88 6.51
CA ALA A 214 16.74 8.86 6.29
C ALA A 214 17.78 8.91 7.42
N THR A 215 17.45 8.47 8.65
CA THR A 215 18.37 8.54 9.78
C THR A 215 19.53 7.55 9.68
N LEU A 216 19.31 6.41 9.02
CA LEU A 216 20.28 5.33 8.89
C LEU A 216 21.33 5.59 7.79
N PHE A 217 21.18 6.69 7.04
CA PHE A 217 22.11 7.11 5.99
C PHE A 217 22.98 8.31 6.41
N ASP A 218 22.77 8.93 7.58
CA ASP A 218 23.71 9.94 8.09
C ASP A 218 25.05 9.27 8.48
N ASP A 219 26.19 9.92 8.21
CA ASP A 219 27.53 9.35 8.44
C ASP A 219 27.82 9.13 9.94
N PRO A 220 28.01 7.88 10.41
CA PRO A 220 28.25 7.58 11.82
C PRO A 220 29.61 8.07 12.33
N SER A 221 30.55 8.45 11.45
CA SER A 221 31.88 8.94 11.82
C SER A 221 31.87 10.38 12.35
N GLY A 222 30.83 11.17 12.03
CA GLY A 222 30.60 12.48 12.62
C GLY A 222 31.66 13.56 12.32
N THR A 223 32.49 13.42 11.27
CA THR A 223 33.58 14.37 10.94
C THR A 223 33.09 15.70 10.32
N GLY A 224 31.93 16.21 10.75
CA GLY A 224 31.27 17.41 10.24
C GLY A 224 31.01 18.48 11.31
N GLY A 225 32.02 19.29 11.61
CA GLY A 225 31.87 20.58 12.30
C GLY A 225 32.13 20.60 13.81
N ALA A 226 32.91 21.60 14.24
CA ALA A 226 33.21 21.84 15.65
C ALA A 226 31.96 22.29 16.44
N ALA A 227 31.92 21.93 17.74
CA ALA A 227 30.79 22.22 18.62
C ALA A 227 30.54 23.75 18.76
N GLY A 228 29.33 24.20 18.40
CA GLY A 228 28.86 25.57 18.65
C GLY A 228 28.11 26.25 17.51
N SER A 229 28.12 25.70 16.28
CA SER A 229 27.32 26.20 15.15
C SER A 229 26.07 25.33 14.91
N PRO A 230 24.98 25.87 14.33
CA PRO A 230 23.86 25.04 13.89
C PRO A 230 24.37 23.99 12.91
N LYS A 231 24.15 22.70 13.19
CA LYS A 231 24.63 21.60 12.36
C LYS A 231 24.06 21.73 10.94
N SER A 232 24.86 22.19 10.00
CA SER A 232 24.58 22.01 8.57
C SER A 232 24.59 20.50 8.30
N ARG A 233 23.42 19.90 8.10
CA ARG A 233 23.28 18.47 7.78
C ARG A 233 23.96 18.21 6.44
N SER A 234 25.23 17.82 6.46
CA SER A 234 25.91 17.19 5.33
C SER A 234 25.40 15.76 5.24
N GLY A 235 24.14 15.62 4.81
CA GLY A 235 23.52 14.31 4.59
C GLY A 235 24.27 13.55 3.51
N TRP A 236 24.23 12.22 3.61
CA TRP A 236 24.76 11.36 2.56
C TRP A 236 24.04 11.59 1.22
N GLY A 237 24.79 11.48 0.13
CA GLY A 237 24.29 11.51 -1.24
C GLY A 237 25.11 10.59 -2.16
N PRO A 238 24.57 10.20 -3.33
CA PRO A 238 25.14 9.14 -4.15
C PRO A 238 26.49 9.51 -4.79
N PRO A 239 27.33 8.52 -5.15
CA PRO A 239 28.62 8.76 -5.81
C PRO A 239 28.45 9.42 -7.19
N GLY A 240 28.59 10.74 -7.25
CA GLY A 240 28.37 11.49 -8.50
C GLY A 240 28.15 12.99 -8.36
N GLY A 241 28.04 13.52 -7.13
CA GLY A 241 28.02 14.97 -6.87
C GLY A 241 26.64 15.64 -6.95
N GLY A 242 25.56 14.87 -6.81
CA GLY A 242 24.22 15.43 -6.62
C GLY A 242 23.96 15.82 -5.16
N THR A 243 23.22 16.90 -4.92
CA THR A 243 22.77 17.34 -3.58
C THR A 243 21.53 16.59 -3.08
N ALA A 244 21.31 15.36 -3.55
CA ALA A 244 20.12 14.56 -3.26
C ALA A 244 20.39 13.64 -2.07
N GLY A 245 19.48 13.62 -1.10
CA GLY A 245 19.58 12.80 0.09
C GLY A 245 19.11 11.36 -0.14
N PRO A 246 18.91 10.57 0.95
CA PRO A 246 18.48 9.18 0.89
C PRO A 246 17.18 8.94 0.10
N GLU A 247 16.31 9.96 -0.01
CA GLU A 247 15.10 9.91 -0.83
C GLU A 247 15.35 9.68 -2.33
N CYS A 248 16.58 9.84 -2.81
CA CYS A 248 16.96 9.50 -4.19
C CYS A 248 16.87 7.99 -4.50
N LEU A 249 16.95 7.14 -3.47
CA LEU A 249 16.87 5.69 -3.61
C LEU A 249 15.43 5.20 -3.89
N LEU A 250 14.40 5.98 -3.51
CA LEU A 250 13.00 5.61 -3.72
C LEU A 250 12.63 5.44 -5.19
N GLY A 251 11.99 4.32 -5.51
CA GLY A 251 11.55 3.97 -6.86
C GLY A 251 12.65 3.40 -7.75
N ARG A 252 13.89 3.26 -7.26
CA ARG A 252 14.96 2.54 -7.98
C ARG A 252 14.72 1.03 -7.93
N VAL A 253 15.20 0.34 -8.97
CA VAL A 253 15.33 -1.11 -8.96
C VAL A 253 16.39 -1.51 -7.93
N TYR A 254 16.18 -2.63 -7.26
CA TYR A 254 17.18 -3.30 -6.44
C TYR A 254 18.14 -4.08 -7.35
N ASP A 255 19.23 -3.44 -7.77
CA ASP A 255 20.23 -3.99 -8.68
C ASP A 255 21.67 -3.61 -8.27
N GLU A 256 22.67 -4.05 -9.05
CA GLU A 256 24.10 -3.74 -8.83
C GLU A 256 24.44 -2.24 -8.97
N GLU A 257 23.56 -1.41 -9.53
CA GLU A 257 23.71 0.05 -9.52
C GLU A 257 23.29 0.60 -8.16
N LEU A 258 22.12 0.20 -7.66
CA LEU A 258 21.66 0.54 -6.31
C LEU A 258 22.67 0.10 -5.25
N LEU A 259 23.16 -1.14 -5.30
CA LEU A 259 24.12 -1.66 -4.31
C LEU A 259 25.46 -0.91 -4.31
N ARG A 260 25.88 -0.37 -5.45
CA ARG A 260 27.08 0.47 -5.57
C ARG A 260 26.87 1.88 -5.01
N ASP A 261 25.62 2.34 -5.06
CA ASP A 261 25.20 3.65 -4.58
C ASP A 261 24.71 3.61 -3.12
N LEU A 262 24.85 2.51 -2.37
CA LEU A 262 24.63 2.51 -0.93
C LEU A 262 25.86 3.06 -0.19
N PRO A 263 25.71 3.77 0.95
CA PRO A 263 26.85 4.12 1.79
C PRO A 263 27.53 2.86 2.36
N PRO A 264 28.86 2.88 2.61
CA PRO A 264 29.61 1.70 3.07
C PRO A 264 29.16 1.07 4.40
N TRP A 265 28.31 1.77 5.17
CA TRP A 265 27.78 1.33 6.45
C TRP A 265 26.32 0.86 6.40
N ALA A 266 25.57 1.10 5.32
CA ALA A 266 24.24 0.53 5.15
C ALA A 266 24.35 -0.95 4.81
N ASP A 267 23.48 -1.77 5.39
CA ASP A 267 23.40 -3.18 5.03
C ASP A 267 22.91 -3.33 3.57
N PRO A 268 23.59 -4.12 2.71
CA PRO A 268 23.19 -4.33 1.32
C PRO A 268 21.78 -4.91 1.14
N CYS A 269 21.26 -5.64 2.13
CA CYS A 269 19.88 -6.12 2.16
C CYS A 269 18.94 -5.20 2.96
N GLY A 270 19.41 -4.12 3.60
CA GLY A 270 18.58 -3.26 4.44
C GLY A 270 18.04 -3.97 5.69
N GLU A 271 18.72 -4.99 6.20
CA GLU A 271 18.27 -5.80 7.36
C GLU A 271 18.03 -4.94 8.62
N ASN A 272 18.73 -3.82 8.80
CA ASN A 272 18.56 -2.92 9.96
C ASN A 272 17.40 -1.92 9.77
N GLY A 273 16.67 -1.99 8.65
CA GLY A 273 15.56 -1.10 8.32
C GLY A 273 15.94 0.10 7.45
N GLU A 274 17.15 0.14 6.91
CA GLU A 274 17.66 1.24 6.07
C GLU A 274 16.70 1.54 4.91
N PHE A 275 16.27 0.52 4.19
CA PHE A 275 15.32 0.64 3.10
C PHE A 275 14.48 -0.62 2.97
N GLN A 276 13.36 -0.49 2.26
CA GLN A 276 12.43 -1.59 2.05
C GLN A 276 12.06 -1.69 0.58
N THR A 277 11.69 -2.89 0.15
CA THR A 277 11.41 -3.19 -1.26
C THR A 277 10.06 -3.85 -1.46
N PHE A 278 9.56 -3.79 -2.69
CA PHE A 278 8.42 -4.57 -3.16
C PHE A 278 8.79 -5.29 -4.46
N VAL A 279 8.47 -6.57 -4.57
CA VAL A 279 8.76 -7.38 -5.76
C VAL A 279 7.64 -7.28 -6.79
N VAL A 280 7.99 -6.93 -8.02
CA VAL A 280 7.07 -6.64 -9.13
C VAL A 280 7.15 -7.68 -10.26
N ASP A 281 8.30 -8.34 -10.41
CA ASP A 281 8.50 -9.42 -11.38
C ASP A 281 9.62 -10.37 -10.92
N GLY A 282 9.80 -11.50 -11.59
CA GLY A 282 10.77 -12.52 -11.21
C GLY A 282 10.82 -13.72 -12.16
N PRO A 283 11.64 -14.74 -11.85
CA PRO A 283 11.67 -15.98 -12.62
C PRO A 283 10.33 -16.72 -12.53
N ASP A 284 10.02 -17.57 -13.51
CA ASP A 284 8.75 -18.34 -13.56
C ASP A 284 8.57 -19.27 -12.33
N ALA A 285 9.68 -19.69 -11.70
CA ALA A 285 9.64 -20.43 -10.44
C ALA A 285 9.07 -19.60 -9.27
N LEU A 286 9.14 -18.27 -9.34
CA LEU A 286 8.50 -17.33 -8.42
C LEU A 286 7.09 -16.94 -8.89
N PHE A 287 6.96 -16.58 -10.17
CA PHE A 287 5.69 -16.19 -10.81
C PHE A 287 5.27 -17.22 -11.89
N PRO A 288 4.59 -18.32 -11.51
CA PRO A 288 4.30 -19.44 -12.41
C PRO A 288 3.13 -19.20 -13.36
N PHE A 289 2.45 -18.05 -13.28
CA PHE A 289 1.36 -17.69 -14.18
C PHE A 289 1.86 -16.78 -15.31
N PRO A 290 1.28 -16.86 -16.52
CA PRO A 290 1.79 -16.10 -17.67
C PRO A 290 1.80 -14.59 -17.42
N ARG A 291 2.96 -13.96 -17.63
CA ARG A 291 3.04 -12.52 -17.90
C ARG A 291 2.20 -12.23 -19.14
N ARG A 292 1.37 -11.19 -19.09
CA ARG A 292 0.47 -10.83 -20.18
C ARG A 292 1.30 -10.12 -21.25
N LEU A 293 1.53 -10.78 -22.38
CA LEU A 293 2.17 -10.15 -23.54
C LEU A 293 1.19 -9.14 -24.14
N VAL A 294 1.62 -7.89 -24.28
CA VAL A 294 1.06 -6.95 -25.25
C VAL A 294 2.04 -6.90 -26.41
N ASP A 295 1.57 -7.20 -27.62
CA ASP A 295 2.43 -7.18 -28.80
C ASP A 295 2.83 -5.74 -29.14
N ASP A 296 4.14 -5.53 -29.36
CA ASP A 296 4.78 -4.23 -29.50
C ASP A 296 4.76 -3.77 -30.98
N GLU A 297 3.66 -3.15 -31.41
CA GLU A 297 3.57 -2.42 -32.70
C GLU A 297 3.31 -0.92 -32.49
N SER A 298 4.37 -0.11 -32.54
CA SER A 298 4.33 1.22 -33.20
C SER A 298 5.73 1.79 -33.47
N ASP A 299 6.21 1.49 -34.68
CA ASP A 299 6.92 2.38 -35.60
C ASP A 299 8.26 3.05 -35.19
N GLU A 300 9.33 2.54 -35.81
CA GLU A 300 10.50 3.35 -36.17
C GLU A 300 10.08 4.49 -37.12
N HIS A 301 10.09 5.76 -36.71
CA HIS A 301 10.29 7.00 -37.49
C HIS A 301 10.45 8.15 -36.45
N ASP A 302 11.37 9.12 -36.51
CA ASP A 302 12.38 9.48 -37.51
C ASP A 302 13.67 9.93 -36.80
N ALA A 303 14.83 9.61 -37.39
CA ALA A 303 16.11 10.20 -36.97
C ALA A 303 16.58 11.26 -37.98
N LYS A 304 16.48 12.55 -37.61
CA LYS A 304 17.37 13.63 -38.10
C LYS A 304 17.22 14.94 -37.33
N ASP A 305 18.28 15.74 -37.42
CA ASP A 305 18.42 17.14 -37.01
C ASP A 305 18.39 17.46 -35.51
N ALA A 306 19.52 17.17 -34.84
CA ALA A 306 20.03 17.99 -33.75
C ALA A 306 21.51 18.32 -34.01
N GLY A 307 21.80 19.61 -34.21
CA GLY A 307 23.17 20.12 -34.36
C GLY A 307 23.92 20.22 -33.03
N ASP A 308 25.25 20.26 -33.13
CA ASP A 308 26.19 20.35 -32.02
C ASP A 308 25.96 21.57 -31.10
N ALA A 309 25.77 21.31 -29.81
CA ALA A 309 26.01 22.26 -28.72
C ALA A 309 26.29 21.48 -27.41
N GLY A 310 27.55 21.45 -26.99
CA GLY A 310 27.97 20.69 -25.80
C GLY A 310 27.42 21.22 -24.47
N GLY A 311 26.98 20.29 -23.60
CA GLY A 311 26.61 20.52 -22.21
C GLY A 311 26.77 19.23 -21.41
N GLY A 312 27.37 19.29 -20.22
CA GLY A 312 27.83 18.11 -19.48
C GLY A 312 26.70 17.16 -19.04
N ARG A 313 26.86 15.86 -19.32
CA ARG A 313 26.03 14.79 -18.74
C ARG A 313 26.32 14.66 -17.25
N ALA A 314 25.39 15.12 -16.40
CA ALA A 314 25.27 14.63 -15.03
C ALA A 314 24.67 13.20 -15.06
N GLY A 315 25.08 12.35 -14.12
CA GLY A 315 24.74 10.92 -14.14
C GLY A 315 23.25 10.66 -13.94
N GLY A 316 22.57 10.21 -15.00
CA GLY A 316 21.27 9.57 -14.89
C GLY A 316 21.47 8.10 -14.51
N GLY A 317 21.25 7.76 -13.24
CA GLY A 317 21.02 6.37 -12.84
C GLY A 317 19.79 5.83 -13.53
N ARG A 318 19.72 4.50 -13.75
CA ARG A 318 18.63 3.89 -14.51
C ARG A 318 17.30 4.02 -13.77
N ALA A 319 16.54 5.07 -14.10
CA ALA A 319 15.12 5.14 -13.78
C ALA A 319 14.42 3.88 -14.32
N LEU A 320 13.37 3.44 -13.62
CA LEU A 320 12.44 2.48 -14.20
C LEU A 320 12.04 2.97 -15.60
N PRO A 321 12.08 2.12 -16.64
CA PRO A 321 11.66 2.52 -17.98
C PRO A 321 10.24 3.12 -17.90
N ALA A 322 9.98 4.13 -18.72
CA ALA A 322 8.68 4.80 -18.74
C ALA A 322 7.59 3.78 -19.11
N GLY A 323 6.91 3.26 -18.07
CA GLY A 323 6.08 2.07 -18.18
C GLY A 323 6.75 0.81 -17.65
N VAL A 324 6.58 0.54 -16.34
CA VAL A 324 6.49 -0.85 -15.86
C VAL A 324 5.08 -1.34 -16.22
N VAL A 325 4.87 -1.57 -17.52
CA VAL A 325 3.59 -2.03 -18.10
C VAL A 325 3.49 -3.56 -17.98
N ASP A 326 4.62 -4.28 -18.06
CA ASP A 326 4.68 -5.74 -18.24
C ASP A 326 5.33 -6.53 -17.07
N GLY A 327 5.21 -6.05 -15.83
CA GLY A 327 5.60 -6.84 -14.65
C GLY A 327 4.58 -7.95 -14.34
N ALA A 328 5.02 -9.07 -13.73
CA ALA A 328 4.09 -10.11 -13.26
C ALA A 328 3.07 -9.59 -12.23
N VAL A 329 3.45 -8.54 -11.48
CA VAL A 329 2.52 -7.65 -10.76
C VAL A 329 2.60 -6.27 -11.42
N PRO A 330 1.64 -5.89 -12.27
CA PRO A 330 1.64 -4.59 -12.92
C PRO A 330 1.41 -3.48 -11.89
N VAL A 331 2.40 -2.60 -11.72
CA VAL A 331 2.36 -1.52 -10.72
C VAL A 331 2.82 -0.18 -11.28
N ARG A 332 2.26 0.89 -10.72
CA ARG A 332 2.65 2.28 -10.96
C ARG A 332 3.17 2.91 -9.68
N LEU A 333 4.33 3.57 -9.77
CA LEU A 333 4.84 4.44 -8.71
C LEU A 333 4.13 5.79 -8.73
N GLY A 334 3.71 6.25 -7.56
CA GLY A 334 3.10 7.55 -7.32
C GLY A 334 4.10 8.55 -6.73
N GLU A 335 3.57 9.49 -5.94
CA GLU A 335 4.38 10.54 -5.30
C GLU A 335 5.28 9.98 -4.18
N ARG A 336 6.41 10.68 -3.96
CA ARG A 336 7.28 10.46 -2.80
C ARG A 336 6.72 11.24 -1.60
N VAL A 337 6.51 10.56 -0.47
CA VAL A 337 5.91 11.12 0.74
C VAL A 337 6.83 10.83 1.93
N ARG A 338 7.09 11.83 2.78
CA ARG A 338 7.81 11.65 4.06
C ARG A 338 6.82 11.47 5.21
N ARG A 339 7.07 10.51 6.10
CA ARG A 339 6.34 10.34 7.37
C ARG A 339 7.35 10.16 8.50
N GLY A 340 7.47 11.15 9.38
CA GLY A 340 8.57 11.19 10.34
C GLY A 340 9.92 11.29 9.61
N ASP A 341 10.82 10.36 9.89
CA ASP A 341 12.13 10.30 9.22
C ASP A 341 12.21 9.28 8.07
N THR A 342 11.16 8.48 7.89
CA THR A 342 11.07 7.52 6.78
C THR A 342 10.41 8.18 5.55
N TRP A 343 11.07 8.08 4.41
CA TRP A 343 10.52 8.40 3.10
C TRP A 343 9.86 7.17 2.48
N TYR A 344 8.77 7.38 1.74
CA TYR A 344 8.03 6.35 1.01
C TYR A 344 7.76 6.80 -0.42
N VAL A 345 7.59 5.87 -1.35
CA VAL A 345 6.91 6.12 -2.63
C VAL A 345 5.61 5.30 -2.64
N ASP A 346 4.48 5.92 -3.00
CA ASP A 346 3.24 5.16 -3.10
C ASP A 346 3.31 4.19 -4.29
N VAL A 347 2.79 2.98 -4.12
CA VAL A 347 2.72 1.97 -5.17
C VAL A 347 1.28 1.57 -5.34
N THR A 348 0.83 1.46 -6.58
CA THR A 348 -0.56 1.14 -6.94
C THR A 348 -0.59 0.09 -8.03
N LEU A 349 -1.62 -0.77 -8.04
CA LEU A 349 -1.84 -1.70 -9.15
C LEU A 349 -2.23 -0.95 -10.42
N PHE A 350 -1.88 -1.53 -11.56
CA PHE A 350 -2.20 -1.06 -12.90
C PHE A 350 -2.75 -2.24 -13.72
N ASP A 351 -3.68 -2.02 -14.66
CA ASP A 351 -4.14 -3.08 -15.58
C ASP A 351 -3.62 -2.78 -17.00
N PRO A 352 -2.71 -3.59 -17.57
CA PRO A 352 -2.20 -3.38 -18.93
C PRO A 352 -3.24 -3.62 -20.02
N SER A 353 -4.31 -4.35 -19.72
CA SER A 353 -5.38 -4.67 -20.68
C SER A 353 -6.56 -3.71 -20.65
N SER A 354 -6.58 -2.79 -19.68
CA SER A 354 -7.52 -1.71 -19.75
C SER A 354 -7.06 -0.74 -20.85
N HIS A 355 -7.78 -0.76 -21.96
CA HIS A 355 -8.00 0.48 -22.74
C HIS A 355 -8.86 1.43 -21.88
N GLU A 356 -8.35 1.79 -20.70
CA GLU A 356 -8.93 2.79 -19.82
C GLU A 356 -8.60 4.16 -20.40
N ASP A 357 -9.51 4.61 -21.27
CA ASP A 357 -9.98 5.99 -21.23
C ASP A 357 -10.00 6.43 -19.75
N PRO A 358 -9.34 7.55 -19.38
CA PRO A 358 -9.28 8.05 -17.99
C PRO A 358 -10.64 8.37 -17.35
N ALA A 359 -11.75 8.12 -18.04
CA ALA A 359 -13.13 8.19 -17.57
C ALA A 359 -13.84 6.81 -17.46
N SER A 360 -13.36 5.88 -16.63
CA SER A 360 -14.22 4.80 -16.10
C SER A 360 -13.90 4.33 -14.66
N PRO A 361 -14.89 3.84 -13.89
CA PRO A 361 -14.82 3.86 -12.43
C PRO A 361 -14.19 2.62 -11.80
N LEU A 362 -13.15 2.86 -11.00
CA LEU A 362 -12.57 1.87 -10.08
C LEU A 362 -13.59 1.42 -9.01
N ARG A 363 -13.33 0.26 -8.40
CA ARG A 363 -14.27 -0.45 -7.50
C ARG A 363 -14.78 0.43 -6.35
N ARG A 364 -16.10 0.57 -6.31
CA ARG A 364 -16.88 1.18 -5.23
C ARG A 364 -16.71 0.39 -3.92
N PRO A 365 -16.63 1.03 -2.74
CA PRO A 365 -16.68 0.35 -1.44
C PRO A 365 -17.92 -0.55 -1.32
N ALA A 366 -17.80 -1.67 -0.62
CA ALA A 366 -18.92 -2.58 -0.38
C ALA A 366 -19.94 -1.91 0.55
N ASP A 367 -21.17 -1.77 0.04
CA ASP A 367 -22.33 -1.12 0.67
C ASP A 367 -22.17 0.36 1.08
N MET A 368 -22.41 1.24 0.10
CA MET A 368 -22.54 2.69 0.30
C MET A 368 -23.90 3.12 0.89
N THR A 369 -24.87 2.20 1.07
CA THR A 369 -26.29 2.54 1.19
C THR A 369 -26.87 2.46 2.60
N THR A 370 -26.15 1.84 3.55
CA THR A 370 -26.62 1.60 4.92
C THR A 370 -26.09 2.58 5.96
N VAL A 371 -25.11 3.44 5.62
CA VAL A 371 -24.49 4.41 6.55
C VAL A 371 -24.71 5.85 6.09
N PRO A 372 -25.18 6.76 6.96
CA PRO A 372 -25.29 8.19 6.65
C PRO A 372 -23.95 8.84 6.27
N ARG A 373 -23.90 9.54 5.13
CA ARG A 373 -22.70 10.24 4.64
C ARG A 373 -22.86 11.75 4.60
N THR A 374 -21.75 12.44 4.88
CA THR A 374 -21.64 13.89 4.75
C THR A 374 -21.41 14.28 3.29
N VAL A 375 -22.14 15.29 2.80
CA VAL A 375 -21.99 15.82 1.43
C VAL A 375 -21.51 17.27 1.50
N PHE A 376 -20.25 17.54 1.19
CA PHE A 376 -19.72 18.91 1.14
C PHE A 376 -20.06 19.57 -0.19
N ILE A 377 -20.84 20.65 -0.14
CA ILE A 377 -21.34 21.29 -1.37
C ILE A 377 -20.49 22.48 -1.87
N SER A 378 -19.45 22.89 -1.14
CA SER A 378 -18.63 24.05 -1.54
C SER A 378 -17.15 23.88 -1.26
N ALA A 379 -16.35 23.68 -2.32
CA ALA A 379 -14.89 23.66 -2.23
C ALA A 379 -14.34 24.97 -1.60
N SER A 380 -15.00 26.11 -1.87
CA SER A 380 -14.64 27.43 -1.33
C SER A 380 -14.96 27.62 0.15
N LYS A 381 -15.72 26.70 0.77
CA LYS A 381 -15.98 26.68 2.22
C LYS A 381 -15.14 25.59 2.88
N LEU A 382 -15.18 24.38 2.32
CA LEU A 382 -14.41 23.23 2.76
C LEU A 382 -12.88 23.50 2.83
N VAL A 383 -12.30 24.30 1.92
CA VAL A 383 -10.87 24.67 1.97
C VAL A 383 -10.44 25.35 3.29
N HIS A 384 -11.38 25.88 4.06
CA HIS A 384 -11.11 26.53 5.36
C HIS A 384 -11.32 25.62 6.57
N THR A 385 -11.89 24.41 6.39
CA THR A 385 -12.30 23.50 7.48
C THR A 385 -11.88 22.04 7.27
N TYR A 386 -11.32 21.66 6.11
CA TYR A 386 -10.89 20.29 5.80
C TYR A 386 -9.76 19.74 6.72
N LYS A 387 -9.13 20.61 7.52
CA LYS A 387 -8.08 20.28 8.49
C LYS A 387 -8.53 20.34 9.95
N ASP A 388 -9.83 20.52 10.22
CA ASP A 388 -10.35 20.40 11.58
C ASP A 388 -10.16 18.94 12.03
N ASP A 389 -9.42 18.67 13.11
CA ASP A 389 -9.09 17.30 13.55
C ASP A 389 -10.36 16.44 13.79
N ASP A 390 -11.44 17.06 14.30
CA ASP A 390 -12.78 16.47 14.48
C ASP A 390 -13.46 16.00 13.17
N ARG A 391 -12.85 16.27 12.00
CA ARG A 391 -13.40 15.92 10.68
C ARG A 391 -12.60 14.86 9.93
N ALA A 392 -11.46 14.39 10.43
CA ALA A 392 -10.63 13.41 9.71
C ALA A 392 -11.45 12.18 9.29
N GLU A 393 -12.14 11.54 10.24
CA GLU A 393 -13.04 10.39 10.01
C GLU A 393 -14.21 10.73 9.06
N VAL A 394 -14.71 11.97 9.12
CA VAL A 394 -15.81 12.44 8.25
C VAL A 394 -15.32 12.61 6.80
N MET A 395 -14.06 13.02 6.59
CA MET A 395 -13.51 13.23 5.26
C MET A 395 -13.31 11.93 4.49
N ASP A 396 -12.95 10.83 5.15
CA ASP A 396 -12.68 9.55 4.48
C ASP A 396 -13.92 9.01 3.74
N ASP A 397 -15.12 9.17 4.31
CA ASP A 397 -16.37 8.73 3.67
C ASP A 397 -17.18 9.86 3.01
N ALA A 398 -16.79 11.12 3.15
CA ALA A 398 -17.51 12.25 2.55
C ALA A 398 -17.62 12.18 1.01
N VAL A 399 -18.76 12.67 0.50
CA VAL A 399 -19.01 12.94 -0.92
C VAL A 399 -18.86 14.44 -1.16
N PHE A 400 -18.23 14.84 -2.26
CA PHE A 400 -18.09 16.24 -2.65
C PHE A 400 -19.02 16.55 -3.82
N PHE A 401 -19.83 17.61 -3.71
CA PHE A 401 -20.68 18.07 -4.80
C PHE A 401 -20.51 19.58 -5.01
N PHE A 402 -19.58 19.97 -5.88
CA PHE A 402 -19.16 21.35 -6.00
C PHE A 402 -19.86 22.10 -7.15
N GLY A 403 -20.42 23.28 -6.87
CA GLY A 403 -21.00 24.19 -7.86
C GLY A 403 -20.02 24.87 -8.83
N SER A 404 -18.72 24.58 -8.73
CA SER A 404 -17.65 25.10 -9.58
C SER A 404 -17.38 24.22 -10.81
N LYS A 405 -16.55 24.71 -11.74
CA LYS A 405 -15.90 23.84 -12.75
C LYS A 405 -14.67 23.19 -12.12
N ARG A 406 -14.37 21.94 -12.49
CA ARG A 406 -13.09 21.28 -12.18
C ARG A 406 -11.88 22.13 -12.60
N ALA A 407 -11.92 22.63 -13.83
CA ALA A 407 -10.88 23.48 -14.44
C ALA A 407 -10.61 24.81 -13.70
N TRP A 408 -11.47 25.25 -12.79
CA TRP A 408 -11.15 26.40 -11.93
C TRP A 408 -10.15 26.03 -10.83
N VAL A 409 -10.24 24.80 -10.30
CA VAL A 409 -9.31 24.26 -9.28
C VAL A 409 -8.06 23.68 -9.93
N PHE A 410 -8.25 22.99 -11.06
CA PHE A 410 -7.20 22.30 -11.83
C PHE A 410 -7.20 22.78 -13.29
N PRO A 411 -6.72 24.00 -13.58
CA PRO A 411 -6.61 24.46 -14.97
C PRO A 411 -5.43 23.80 -15.67
N GLU A 412 -5.72 23.09 -16.77
CA GLU A 412 -4.75 22.37 -17.57
C GLU A 412 -4.25 23.26 -18.74
N THR A 413 -5.06 24.24 -19.16
CA THR A 413 -4.72 25.21 -20.21
C THR A 413 -4.49 26.65 -19.68
N PRO A 414 -3.74 27.50 -20.41
CA PRO A 414 -3.64 28.94 -20.14
C PRO A 414 -5.00 29.65 -20.13
N GLU A 415 -5.95 29.18 -20.94
CA GLU A 415 -7.32 29.69 -21.07
C GLU A 415 -8.09 29.47 -19.77
N GLU A 416 -8.09 28.24 -19.25
CA GLU A 416 -8.72 27.88 -17.97
C GLU A 416 -8.05 28.57 -16.79
N ARG A 417 -6.71 28.72 -16.81
CA ARG A 417 -5.99 29.48 -15.78
C ARG A 417 -6.45 30.94 -15.75
N ARG A 418 -6.67 31.55 -16.92
CA ARG A 418 -7.25 32.90 -17.03
C ARG A 418 -8.73 32.95 -16.63
N GLU A 419 -9.49 31.87 -16.83
CA GLU A 419 -10.89 31.77 -16.36
C GLU A 419 -10.97 31.62 -14.83
N SER A 420 -10.09 30.80 -14.23
CA SER A 420 -9.96 30.60 -12.78
C SER A 420 -9.63 31.91 -12.06
N LEU A 421 -8.66 32.67 -12.57
CA LEU A 421 -8.27 34.00 -12.06
C LEU A 421 -9.39 35.06 -12.09
N ARG A 422 -10.46 34.84 -12.86
CA ARG A 422 -11.63 35.73 -12.92
C ARG A 422 -12.73 35.35 -11.93
N GLN A 423 -12.64 34.18 -11.28
CA GLN A 423 -13.62 33.76 -10.29
C GLN A 423 -13.44 34.53 -8.98
N PRO A 424 -14.52 34.79 -8.23
CA PRO A 424 -14.43 35.46 -6.93
C PRO A 424 -13.72 34.59 -5.87
N THR A 425 -13.75 33.26 -6.01
CA THR A 425 -12.92 32.36 -5.21
C THR A 425 -11.53 32.23 -5.84
N ARG A 426 -10.50 32.38 -5.02
CA ARG A 426 -9.09 32.23 -5.43
C ARG A 426 -8.67 30.74 -5.49
N TYR A 427 -9.28 29.98 -6.41
CA TYR A 427 -9.06 28.52 -6.53
C TYR A 427 -7.58 28.12 -6.72
N LEU A 428 -6.79 28.93 -7.43
CA LEU A 428 -5.35 28.70 -7.59
C LEU A 428 -4.57 28.72 -6.26
N GLU A 429 -5.01 29.55 -5.31
CA GLU A 429 -4.41 29.72 -3.98
C GLU A 429 -4.87 28.64 -2.98
N PHE A 430 -5.71 27.69 -3.39
CA PHE A 430 -6.05 26.54 -2.54
C PHE A 430 -4.77 25.75 -2.19
N PRO A 431 -4.59 25.34 -0.91
CA PRO A 431 -3.45 24.54 -0.50
C PRO A 431 -3.31 23.27 -1.34
N GLU A 432 -2.08 22.87 -1.64
CA GLU A 432 -1.85 21.71 -2.51
C GLU A 432 -2.41 20.42 -1.90
N GLU A 433 -2.29 20.24 -0.58
CA GLU A 433 -2.90 19.13 0.16
C GLU A 433 -4.44 19.07 -0.02
N PHE A 434 -5.12 20.23 -0.09
CA PHE A 434 -6.57 20.27 -0.34
C PHE A 434 -6.91 19.88 -1.79
N LYS A 435 -6.10 20.33 -2.74
CA LYS A 435 -6.21 19.91 -4.15
C LYS A 435 -5.99 18.41 -4.29
N GLN A 436 -4.99 17.84 -3.61
CA GLN A 436 -4.74 16.40 -3.60
C GLN A 436 -5.87 15.60 -2.93
N LEU A 437 -6.51 16.12 -1.86
CA LEU A 437 -7.73 15.53 -1.29
C LEU A 437 -8.87 15.47 -2.31
N ILE A 438 -9.11 16.56 -3.06
CA ILE A 438 -10.13 16.57 -4.12
C ILE A 438 -9.78 15.54 -5.22
N LEU A 439 -8.53 15.49 -5.69
CA LEU A 439 -8.10 14.50 -6.69
C LEU A 439 -8.22 13.05 -6.18
N ALA A 440 -7.92 12.80 -4.91
CA ALA A 440 -8.10 11.49 -4.29
C ALA A 440 -9.58 11.07 -4.28
N LYS A 441 -10.48 12.00 -3.95
CA LYS A 441 -11.93 11.79 -4.00
C LYS A 441 -12.45 11.64 -5.43
N GLU A 442 -11.91 12.37 -6.41
CA GLU A 442 -12.26 12.19 -7.84
C GLU A 442 -11.94 10.75 -8.28
N ARG A 443 -10.75 10.23 -7.95
CA ARG A 443 -10.34 8.85 -8.25
C ARG A 443 -11.22 7.79 -7.60
N GLN A 444 -11.81 8.08 -6.43
CA GLN A 444 -12.78 7.21 -5.76
C GLN A 444 -14.20 7.32 -6.34
N GLY A 445 -14.43 8.19 -7.32
CA GLY A 445 -15.77 8.48 -7.85
C GLY A 445 -16.67 9.23 -6.86
N LEU A 446 -16.09 9.92 -5.85
CA LEU A 446 -16.82 10.61 -4.78
C LEU A 446 -16.94 12.13 -5.00
N VAL A 447 -16.63 12.64 -6.20
CA VAL A 447 -16.75 14.07 -6.54
C VAL A 447 -17.68 14.27 -7.74
N ALA A 448 -18.68 15.13 -7.56
CA ALA A 448 -19.46 15.71 -8.65
C ALA A 448 -19.19 17.21 -8.77
N TRP A 449 -18.92 17.68 -9.97
CA TRP A 449 -18.95 19.11 -10.32
C TRP A 449 -20.30 19.42 -10.97
N LEU A 450 -20.91 20.57 -10.70
CA LEU A 450 -22.14 20.99 -11.41
C LEU A 450 -21.84 21.62 -12.78
N LYS A 451 -20.74 22.37 -12.87
CA LYS A 451 -20.33 23.11 -14.08
C LYS A 451 -19.25 22.32 -14.84
N PRO A 452 -19.15 22.47 -16.18
CA PRO A 452 -19.77 23.49 -17.03
C PRO A 452 -21.22 23.25 -17.45
N GLU A 453 -21.77 22.03 -17.31
CA GLU A 453 -23.04 21.64 -17.94
C GLU A 453 -24.28 22.14 -17.18
N CYS A 454 -24.13 22.60 -15.93
CA CYS A 454 -25.21 23.08 -15.06
C CYS A 454 -26.38 22.09 -14.92
N SER A 455 -26.08 20.78 -14.97
CA SER A 455 -27.08 19.73 -15.17
C SER A 455 -27.27 18.86 -13.92
N TYR A 456 -28.31 19.16 -13.13
CA TYR A 456 -28.72 18.31 -12.01
C TYR A 456 -29.11 16.88 -12.43
N LYS A 457 -29.47 16.65 -13.71
CA LYS A 457 -29.68 15.28 -14.25
C LYS A 457 -28.37 14.49 -14.30
N ARG A 458 -27.22 15.13 -14.58
CA ARG A 458 -25.90 14.50 -14.50
C ARG A 458 -25.52 14.19 -13.05
N VAL A 459 -25.83 15.10 -12.13
CA VAL A 459 -25.59 14.92 -10.69
C VAL A 459 -26.49 13.82 -10.09
N SER A 460 -27.75 13.70 -10.53
CA SER A 460 -28.64 12.59 -10.15
C SER A 460 -28.00 11.24 -10.51
N LYS A 461 -27.57 11.08 -11.77
CA LYS A 461 -26.88 9.85 -12.21
C LYS A 461 -25.60 9.55 -11.43
N PHE A 462 -24.91 10.57 -10.93
CA PHE A 462 -23.77 10.39 -10.03
C PHE A 462 -24.17 9.82 -8.67
N PHE A 463 -25.29 10.26 -8.09
CA PHE A 463 -25.86 9.71 -6.84
C PHE A 463 -26.64 8.39 -7.02
N GLU A 464 -27.04 8.04 -8.25
CA GLU A 464 -27.50 6.68 -8.62
C GLU A 464 -26.28 5.73 -8.83
N GLY A 465 -25.16 6.29 -9.33
CA GLY A 465 -23.82 5.88 -8.90
C GLY A 465 -23.65 6.04 -7.38
N LEU A 466 -22.65 5.41 -6.76
CA LEU A 466 -22.64 5.17 -5.30
C LEU A 466 -23.76 4.22 -4.84
N GLY A 467 -25.03 4.48 -5.18
CA GLY A 467 -26.18 3.58 -4.92
C GLY A 467 -27.35 4.24 -4.20
N TYR A 468 -27.41 5.57 -4.15
CA TYR A 468 -28.54 6.29 -3.55
C TYR A 468 -29.72 6.37 -4.54
N ARG A 469 -30.86 6.86 -4.04
CA ARG A 469 -32.00 7.20 -4.90
C ARG A 469 -31.62 8.39 -5.79
N PRO A 470 -32.19 8.49 -7.01
CA PRO A 470 -32.03 9.67 -7.86
C PRO A 470 -32.39 10.95 -7.11
N LEU A 471 -31.78 12.06 -7.51
CA LEU A 471 -32.19 13.36 -7.00
C LEU A 471 -33.65 13.62 -7.37
N CYS A 472 -34.41 14.20 -6.45
CA CYS A 472 -35.81 14.56 -6.71
C CYS A 472 -35.85 15.75 -7.67
N LEU A 473 -35.89 15.48 -8.97
CA LEU A 473 -35.95 16.50 -10.03
C LEU A 473 -37.39 16.69 -10.57
N ASP A 474 -38.39 16.41 -9.74
CA ASP A 474 -39.80 16.56 -10.08
C ASP A 474 -40.34 17.94 -9.67
N LYS A 475 -40.86 18.68 -10.64
CA LYS A 475 -41.49 19.99 -10.41
C LYS A 475 -42.74 19.90 -9.53
N ALA A 476 -43.60 18.91 -9.76
CA ALA A 476 -44.86 18.78 -9.02
C ALA A 476 -44.58 18.42 -7.54
N PHE A 477 -43.54 17.63 -7.29
CA PHE A 477 -43.07 17.43 -5.92
C PHE A 477 -42.71 18.77 -5.25
N TRP A 478 -41.78 19.54 -5.84
CA TRP A 478 -41.28 20.77 -5.21
C TRP A 478 -42.28 21.93 -5.17
N CYS A 479 -43.18 22.05 -6.14
CA CYS A 479 -44.13 23.16 -6.24
C CYS A 479 -45.50 22.86 -5.61
N GLU A 480 -45.90 21.59 -5.49
CA GLU A 480 -47.28 21.21 -5.14
C GLU A 480 -47.36 20.24 -3.94
N THR A 481 -46.32 19.44 -3.68
CA THR A 481 -46.33 18.37 -2.65
C THR A 481 -45.49 18.70 -1.41
N PHE A 482 -44.32 19.32 -1.60
CA PHE A 482 -43.35 19.65 -0.56
C PHE A 482 -43.81 20.86 0.25
N ASP A 483 -44.01 20.69 1.57
CA ASP A 483 -44.34 21.79 2.48
C ASP A 483 -43.09 22.22 3.23
N ALA A 484 -42.49 23.35 2.83
CA ALA A 484 -41.30 23.89 3.45
C ALA A 484 -41.45 24.29 4.94
N ARG A 485 -42.67 24.33 5.49
CA ARG A 485 -42.90 24.53 6.94
C ARG A 485 -42.88 23.23 7.74
N ARG A 486 -43.16 22.09 7.09
CA ARG A 486 -43.23 20.75 7.70
C ARG A 486 -41.97 19.94 7.42
N ASP A 487 -41.51 19.97 6.17
CA ASP A 487 -40.49 19.06 5.64
C ASP A 487 -39.12 19.73 5.48
N GLY A 488 -39.10 21.06 5.26
CA GLY A 488 -37.91 21.82 4.90
C GLY A 488 -36.86 21.94 6.00
N GLN A 489 -35.60 21.70 5.65
CA GLN A 489 -34.45 21.79 6.55
C GLN A 489 -33.59 23.04 6.31
N PHE A 490 -33.47 23.46 5.04
CA PHE A 490 -32.55 24.49 4.57
C PHE A 490 -33.25 25.61 3.78
N VAL A 491 -34.46 25.38 3.26
CA VAL A 491 -35.25 26.39 2.52
C VAL A 491 -36.60 26.70 3.18
N ARG A 492 -37.20 27.82 2.75
CA ARG A 492 -38.58 28.23 3.13
C ARG A 492 -39.59 28.15 1.97
N SER A 493 -39.18 27.61 0.81
CA SER A 493 -40.04 27.41 -0.36
C SER A 493 -39.44 26.32 -1.26
N GLY A 494 -40.25 25.34 -1.66
CA GLY A 494 -39.86 24.34 -2.66
C GLY A 494 -39.72 24.93 -4.08
N GLU A 495 -40.43 26.02 -4.39
CA GLU A 495 -40.26 26.74 -5.67
C GLU A 495 -38.83 27.29 -5.82
N ALA A 496 -38.17 27.66 -4.72
CA ALA A 496 -36.77 28.07 -4.75
C ALA A 496 -35.84 26.90 -5.13
N VAL A 497 -36.13 25.69 -4.66
CA VAL A 497 -35.40 24.46 -5.02
C VAL A 497 -35.63 24.12 -6.49
N TRP A 498 -36.89 24.13 -6.94
CA TRP A 498 -37.22 23.89 -8.35
C TRP A 498 -36.55 24.93 -9.28
N ARG A 499 -36.57 26.21 -8.91
CA ARG A 499 -35.90 27.27 -9.70
C ARG A 499 -34.39 27.01 -9.80
N ASN A 500 -33.74 26.66 -8.69
CA ASN A 500 -32.31 26.33 -8.68
C ASN A 500 -32.00 25.15 -9.61
N ILE A 501 -32.83 24.08 -9.57
CA ILE A 501 -32.72 22.93 -10.49
C ILE A 501 -32.90 23.35 -11.95
N ALA A 502 -33.95 24.12 -12.24
CA ALA A 502 -34.36 24.49 -13.59
C ALA A 502 -33.39 25.45 -14.29
N LEU A 503 -32.73 26.32 -13.52
CA LEU A 503 -31.71 27.26 -14.01
C LEU A 503 -30.29 26.66 -13.96
N GLY A 504 -30.11 25.49 -13.33
CA GLY A 504 -28.78 24.91 -13.09
C GLY A 504 -27.90 25.77 -12.18
N GLU A 505 -28.53 26.52 -11.27
CA GLU A 505 -27.86 27.33 -10.26
C GLU A 505 -27.30 26.44 -9.14
N HIS A 506 -26.46 27.01 -8.27
CA HIS A 506 -25.92 26.32 -7.10
C HIS A 506 -26.09 27.20 -5.85
N ASP A 507 -27.31 27.68 -5.61
CA ASP A 507 -27.67 28.25 -4.32
C ASP A 507 -27.52 27.17 -3.25
N TYR A 508 -26.82 27.51 -2.16
CA TYR A 508 -26.47 26.53 -1.16
C TYR A 508 -27.70 26.00 -0.40
N GLY A 509 -28.66 26.85 -0.04
CA GLY A 509 -29.86 26.40 0.68
C GLY A 509 -30.70 25.45 -0.17
N ALA A 510 -30.96 25.83 -1.42
CA ALA A 510 -31.68 25.01 -2.38
C ALA A 510 -30.96 23.69 -2.70
N THR A 511 -29.62 23.72 -2.82
CA THR A 511 -28.82 22.52 -3.13
C THR A 511 -28.75 21.56 -1.95
N MET A 512 -28.60 22.05 -0.72
CA MET A 512 -28.67 21.21 0.49
C MET A 512 -30.05 20.57 0.64
N GLU A 513 -31.14 21.33 0.46
CA GLU A 513 -32.50 20.77 0.51
C GLU A 513 -32.71 19.68 -0.54
N LEU A 514 -32.27 19.89 -1.78
CA LEU A 514 -32.37 18.89 -2.83
C LEU A 514 -31.64 17.59 -2.47
N VAL A 515 -30.38 17.69 -2.03
CA VAL A 515 -29.58 16.51 -1.65
C VAL A 515 -30.23 15.75 -0.49
N TYR A 516 -30.68 16.48 0.54
CA TYR A 516 -31.32 15.90 1.72
C TYR A 516 -32.66 15.23 1.39
N GLN A 517 -33.61 15.91 0.75
CA GLN A 517 -34.95 15.36 0.50
C GLN A 517 -34.94 14.17 -0.48
N SER A 518 -33.93 14.10 -1.35
CA SER A 518 -33.74 12.95 -2.26
C SER A 518 -33.39 11.68 -1.50
N ASN A 519 -32.55 11.79 -0.46
CA ASN A 519 -32.10 10.67 0.37
C ASN A 519 -32.05 11.09 1.85
N PRO A 520 -33.22 11.28 2.51
CA PRO A 520 -33.29 11.71 3.90
C PRO A 520 -32.57 10.71 4.80
N GLU A 521 -31.99 11.23 5.88
CA GLU A 521 -31.19 10.49 6.88
C GLU A 521 -29.88 9.89 6.35
N LEU A 522 -29.80 9.50 5.08
CA LEU A 522 -28.63 8.91 4.42
C LEU A 522 -27.64 9.93 3.84
N LEU A 523 -28.11 11.07 3.32
CA LEU A 523 -27.25 12.16 2.86
C LEU A 523 -27.39 13.39 3.76
N ARG A 524 -26.27 13.84 4.33
CA ARG A 524 -26.17 14.98 5.25
C ARG A 524 -25.38 16.11 4.58
N PRO A 525 -26.05 17.01 3.83
CA PRO A 525 -25.37 18.07 3.11
C PRO A 525 -24.91 19.19 4.05
N VAL A 526 -23.69 19.68 3.81
CA VAL A 526 -23.02 20.71 4.61
C VAL A 526 -22.19 21.64 3.70
N LEU A 527 -21.84 22.82 4.24
CA LEU A 527 -21.00 23.82 3.57
C LEU A 527 -19.51 23.52 3.68
#